data_AF-A0A971LHY4-F1
#
_entry.id   AF-A0A971LHY4-F1
#
_cell.length_a   1.000
_cell.length_b   1.000
_cell.length_c   1.000
_cell.angle_alpha   90.00
_cell.angle_beta   90.00
_cell.angle_gamma   90.00
#
_symmetry.space_group_name_H-M   'P 1'
#
loop_
_entity.id
_entity.type
_entity.pdbx_description
1 polymer ?
#
loop_
_entity_poly.entity_id
_entity_poly.type
_entity_poly.pdbx_seq_one_letter_code
_entity_poly.pdbx_strand_id
1 'polypeptide(L)'
;MGKFIVKKTATGTKFDLLATNGQVIATSEVYANEASCLKGVESVKKNAPIANLEDQTVEPVEKAVNPKFEIYTDKAGEGRF
;
A
#
# COMPACT_ATOMS: atom_id res chain seq x y z
N MET A 1 6.62 -3.08 -15.82
CA MET A 1 5.45 -2.43 -15.19
C MET A 1 4.94 -3.35 -14.08
N GLY A 2 4.62 -2.82 -12.90
CA GLY A 2 4.10 -3.63 -11.78
C GLY A 2 2.72 -4.22 -12.09
N LYS A 3 2.35 -5.29 -11.38
CA LYS A 3 1.10 -6.04 -11.61
C LYS A 3 0.28 -6.18 -10.33
N PHE A 4 -0.99 -5.83 -10.38
CA PHE A 4 -1.94 -6.14 -9.31
C PHE A 4 -2.48 -7.57 -9.48
N ILE A 5 -2.45 -8.36 -8.42
CA ILE A 5 -3.06 -9.70 -8.36
C ILE A 5 -4.18 -9.66 -7.33
N VAL A 6 -5.42 -9.84 -7.77
CA VAL A 6 -6.58 -9.99 -6.88
C VAL A 6 -6.72 -11.45 -6.48
N LYS A 7 -6.88 -11.71 -5.17
CA LYS A 7 -7.01 -13.05 -4.58
C LYS A 7 -8.23 -13.09 -3.67
N LYS A 8 -9.00 -14.18 -3.75
CA LYS A 8 -10.07 -14.49 -2.79
C LYS A 8 -9.47 -15.15 -1.57
N THR A 9 -9.91 -14.74 -0.39
CA THR A 9 -9.57 -15.32 0.91
C THR A 9 -10.82 -15.93 1.54
N ALA A 10 -10.67 -16.66 2.65
CA ALA A 10 -11.83 -17.23 3.36
C ALA A 10 -12.80 -16.15 3.86
N THR A 11 -12.31 -14.94 4.10
CA THR A 11 -13.04 -13.82 4.71
C THR A 11 -13.39 -12.70 3.73
N GLY A 12 -12.97 -12.78 2.47
CA GLY A 12 -13.21 -11.73 1.49
C GLY A 12 -12.28 -11.78 0.27
N THR A 13 -11.89 -10.61 -0.24
CA THR A 13 -11.01 -10.45 -1.40
C THR A 13 -9.94 -9.40 -1.11
N LYS A 14 -8.69 -9.67 -1.46
CA LYS A 14 -7.57 -8.72 -1.32
C LYS A 14 -6.78 -8.62 -2.61
N PHE A 15 -5.92 -7.62 -2.74
CA PHE A 15 -4.97 -7.52 -3.84
C PHE A 15 -3.53 -7.40 -3.34
N ASP A 16 -2.60 -7.96 -4.12
CA ASP A 16 -1.17 -7.79 -3.94
C ASP A 16 -0.59 -7.02 -5.14
N LEU A 17 0.31 -6.07 -4.91
CA LEU A 17 1.09 -5.40 -5.95
C LEU A 17 2.44 -6.09 -6.07
N LEU A 18 2.72 -6.58 -7.28
CA LEU A 18 4.01 -7.16 -7.64
C LEU A 18 4.89 -6.12 -8.34
N ALA A 19 6.15 -6.07 -7.93
CA ALA A 19 7.22 -5.43 -8.68
C ALA A 19 7.54 -6.20 -9.97
N THR A 20 8.37 -5.62 -10.83
CA THR A 20 8.79 -6.24 -12.10
C THR A 20 9.60 -7.52 -11.91
N ASN A 21 10.24 -7.67 -10.75
CA ASN A 21 10.96 -8.89 -10.35
C ASN A 21 10.04 -9.96 -9.74
N GLY A 22 8.71 -9.75 -9.73
CA GLY A 22 7.74 -10.70 -9.20
C GLY A 22 7.64 -10.74 -7.66
N GLN A 23 8.32 -9.84 -6.95
CA GLN A 23 8.18 -9.72 -5.49
C GLN A 23 6.95 -8.91 -5.14
N VAL A 24 6.23 -9.31 -4.08
CA VAL A 24 5.13 -8.54 -3.50
C VAL A 24 5.72 -7.33 -2.79
N ILE A 25 5.34 -6.13 -3.22
CA ILE A 25 5.78 -4.87 -2.63
C ILE A 25 4.66 -4.16 -1.87
N ALA A 26 3.40 -4.50 -2.09
CA ALA A 26 2.30 -4.03 -1.26
C ALA A 26 1.19 -5.07 -1.20
N THR A 27 0.54 -5.19 -0.05
CA THR A 27 -0.63 -6.05 0.15
C THR A 27 -1.73 -5.21 0.73
N SER A 28 -2.92 -5.26 0.11
CA SER A 28 -4.09 -4.59 0.64
C SER A 28 -4.64 -5.31 1.87
N GLU A 29 -5.44 -4.60 2.64
CA GLU A 29 -6.39 -5.22 3.57
C GLU A 29 -7.38 -6.13 2.82
N VAL A 30 -8.08 -6.98 3.57
CA VAL A 30 -9.14 -7.83 3.02
C VAL A 30 -10.43 -7.03 2.90
N TYR A 31 -10.92 -6.87 1.68
CA TYR A 31 -12.22 -6.28 1.38
C TYR A 31 -13.32 -7.32 1.47
N ALA A 32 -14.52 -6.91 1.89
CA ALA A 32 -15.67 -7.80 1.99
C ALA A 32 -16.14 -8.36 0.63
N ASN A 33 -15.92 -7.62 -0.47
CA ASN A 33 -16.32 -8.05 -1.81
C ASN A 33 -15.34 -7.59 -2.90
N GLU A 34 -15.44 -8.23 -4.06
CA GLU A 34 -14.54 -8.02 -5.20
C GLU A 34 -14.65 -6.60 -5.79
N ALA A 35 -15.86 -6.03 -5.84
CA ALA A 35 -16.08 -4.68 -6.36
C ALA A 35 -15.36 -3.60 -5.52
N SER A 36 -15.42 -3.71 -4.19
CA SER A 36 -14.69 -2.82 -3.28
C SER A 36 -13.17 -2.99 -3.42
N CYS A 37 -12.70 -4.23 -3.59
CA CYS A 37 -11.29 -4.52 -3.84
C CYS A 37 -10.77 -3.86 -5.13
N LEU A 38 -11.53 -3.96 -6.23
CA LEU A 38 -11.19 -3.32 -7.50
C LEU A 38 -11.20 -1.78 -7.39
N LYS A 39 -12.15 -1.20 -6.66
CA LYS A 39 -12.13 0.25 -6.37
C LYS A 39 -10.88 0.65 -5.58
N GLY A 40 -10.43 -0.20 -4.65
CA GLY A 40 -9.17 -0.04 -3.94
C GLY A 40 -7.97 0.03 -4.90
N VAL A 41 -7.88 -0.91 -5.85
CA VAL A 41 -6.83 -0.91 -6.88
C VAL A 41 -6.83 0.39 -7.70
N GLU A 42 -8.00 0.84 -8.17
CA GLU A 42 -8.12 2.08 -8.94
C GLU A 42 -7.73 3.32 -8.11
N SER A 43 -8.09 3.34 -6.82
CA SER A 43 -7.66 4.39 -5.89
C SER A 43 -6.14 4.44 -5.77
N VAL A 44 -5.48 3.29 -5.59
CA VAL A 44 -4.01 3.22 -5.50
C VAL A 44 -3.36 3.69 -6.81
N LYS A 45 -3.86 3.24 -7.97
CA LYS A 45 -3.34 3.69 -9.28
C LYS A 45 -3.41 5.21 -9.45
N LYS A 46 -4.49 5.83 -8.98
CA LYS A 46 -4.72 7.28 -9.10
C LYS A 46 -3.88 8.08 -8.10
N ASN A 47 -3.84 7.65 -6.85
CA ASN A 47 -3.35 8.47 -5.75
C ASN A 47 -1.88 8.19 -5.42
N ALA A 48 -1.39 6.96 -5.59
CA ALA A 48 -0.01 6.62 -5.24
C ALA A 48 1.06 7.44 -6.01
N PRO A 49 0.89 7.76 -7.31
CA PRO A 49 1.89 8.55 -8.04
C PRO A 49 2.00 10.02 -7.59
N ILE A 50 0.99 10.54 -6.88
CA ILE A 50 0.91 11.95 -6.47
C ILE A 50 0.92 12.14 -4.95
N ALA A 51 0.96 11.06 -4.19
CA ALA A 51 0.98 11.13 -2.74
C ALA A 51 2.34 11.60 -2.26
N ASN A 52 2.32 12.47 -1.25
CA ASN A 52 3.54 12.90 -0.58
C ASN A 52 4.13 11.75 0.24
N LEU A 53 5.44 11.79 0.48
CA LEU A 53 6.11 10.83 1.35
C LEU A 53 6.46 11.53 2.66
N GLU A 54 6.08 10.92 3.79
CA GLU A 54 6.50 11.32 5.12
C GLU A 54 7.41 10.23 5.69
N ASP A 55 8.70 10.53 5.79
CA ASP A 55 9.67 9.62 6.39
C ASP A 55 9.82 9.95 7.88
N GLN A 56 9.26 9.09 8.74
CA GLN A 56 9.35 9.23 10.20
C GLN A 56 10.58 8.53 10.78
N THR A 57 11.49 8.01 9.94
CA THR A 57 12.74 7.37 10.37
C THR A 57 13.93 8.34 10.40
N VAL A 58 13.77 9.53 9.82
CA VAL A 58 14.79 10.57 9.74
C VAL A 58 14.43 11.77 10.63
N GLU A 59 15.43 12.36 11.29
CA GLU A 59 15.27 13.57 12.07
C GLU A 59 15.93 14.77 11.36
N PRO A 60 15.23 15.92 11.21
CA PRO A 60 13.86 16.21 11.67
C PRO A 60 12.77 15.60 10.76
N VAL A 61 11.63 15.21 11.35
CA VAL A 61 10.47 14.69 10.60
C VAL A 61 9.73 15.84 9.89
N GLU A 62 9.77 15.85 8.56
CA GLU A 62 8.99 16.78 7.74
C GLU A 62 7.57 16.25 7.54
N LYS A 63 6.56 16.93 8.10
CA LYS A 63 5.17 16.50 7.98
C LYS A 63 4.64 16.72 6.56
N ALA A 64 4.09 15.67 5.96
CA ALA A 64 3.41 15.76 4.67
C ALA A 64 1.90 15.99 4.82
N VAL A 65 1.30 16.68 3.86
CA VAL A 65 -0.17 16.86 3.78
C VAL A 65 -0.81 15.83 2.85
N ASN A 66 -2.06 15.43 3.18
CA ASN A 66 -2.79 14.34 2.54
C ASN A 66 -2.99 14.53 1.01
N PRO A 67 -2.95 13.44 0.20
CA PRO A 67 -2.63 12.05 0.55
C PRO A 67 -1.12 11.83 0.77
N LYS A 68 -0.75 10.96 1.74
CA LYS A 68 0.64 10.66 2.06
C LYS A 68 0.91 9.17 2.32
N PHE A 69 2.13 8.73 2.07
CA PHE A 69 2.72 7.48 2.56
C PHE A 69 3.57 7.75 3.79
N GLU A 70 3.54 6.89 4.80
CA GLU A 70 4.26 7.08 6.06
C GLU A 70 5.28 5.96 6.25
N ILE A 71 6.57 6.27 6.20
CA ILE A 71 7.62 5.29 6.53
C ILE A 71 7.87 5.36 8.04
N TYR A 72 7.70 4.23 8.74
CA TYR A 72 7.92 4.15 10.18
C TYR A 72 8.52 2.81 10.61
N THR A 73 9.14 2.79 11.79
CA THR A 73 9.63 1.56 12.42
C THR A 73 8.55 1.03 13.36
N ASP A 74 8.14 -0.22 13.18
CA ASP A 74 7.15 -0.84 14.07
C ASP A 74 7.74 -1.23 15.43
N LYS A 75 6.90 -1.74 16.34
CA LYS A 75 7.35 -2.18 17.68
C LYS A 75 8.36 -3.33 17.65
N ALA A 76 8.47 -4.05 16.54
CA ALA A 76 9.42 -5.14 16.34
C ALA A 76 10.75 -4.65 15.72
N GLY A 77 10.87 -3.36 15.42
CA GLY A 77 12.07 -2.78 14.79
C GLY A 77 12.09 -2.95 13.26
N GLU A 78 10.99 -3.39 12.64
CA GLU A 78 10.91 -3.56 11.19
C GLU A 78 10.41 -2.27 10.51
N GLY A 79 11.04 -1.91 9.39
CA GLY A 79 10.60 -0.78 8.57
C GLY A 79 9.29 -1.09 7.84
N ARG A 80 8.32 -0.18 7.96
CA ARG A 80 6.99 -0.21 7.34
C ARG A 80 6.77 1.07 6.52
N PHE A 81 5.84 1.02 5.57
CA PHE A 81 5.42 2.16 4.74
C PHE A 81 3.93 2.06 4.35
#